data_AF-A0AA35LN42-F1
#
_entry.id   AF-A0AA35LN42-F1
#
_cell.length_a   1.000
_cell.length_b   1.000
_cell.length_c   1.000
_cell.angle_alpha   90.00
_cell.angle_beta   90.00
_cell.angle_gamma   90.00
#
_symmetry.space_group_name_H-M   'P 1'
#
loop_
_entity.id
_entity.type
_entity.pdbx_description
1 polymer ?
#
loop_
_entity_poly.entity_id
_entity_poly.type
_entity_poly.pdbx_seq_one_letter_code
_entity_poly.pdbx_strand_id
1 'polypeptide(L)'
;MLAAARGLILAGASLGVPLVCRGLRLSAPLETCIVERWWKVPLSKVGREPRIKHRRYKVYRLVEDTKHKPKEPLELILTQTVDDVGSRGDTVLVPKSFGRSRLLNQNKAVYASPENKKIFEEENRLRQEGKLPRLQTHTGEKTVRFLRKCTLEVGVNDCEQFELTHEIVARHFLRNLGVVVLPHTLKLPDEPITELGEYWCEVTVNDLDTVRVPLSVVRFAEPKPESYRVWLAQPEDAPQQYH
;
A
#
# COMPACT_ATOMS: atom_id res chain seq x y z
N MET A 1 -11.51 70.59 54.16
CA MET A 1 -10.47 69.75 54.80
C MET A 1 -10.49 68.41 54.06
N LEU A 2 -9.80 68.19 52.93
CA LEU A 2 -8.35 68.18 52.65
C LEU A 2 -7.59 67.08 53.43
N ALA A 3 -7.36 65.96 52.74
CA ALA A 3 -6.22 65.01 52.81
C ALA A 3 -6.69 63.70 52.12
N ALA A 4 -6.32 63.30 50.90
CA ALA A 4 -5.04 63.21 50.20
C ALA A 4 -4.00 62.32 50.91
N ALA A 5 -4.05 61.02 50.62
CA ALA A 5 -2.91 60.11 50.82
C ALA A 5 -2.79 59.20 49.58
N ARG A 6 -1.80 59.55 48.76
CA ARG A 6 -1.30 58.80 47.60
C ARG A 6 -0.54 57.56 48.09
N GLY A 7 -0.71 56.43 47.43
CA GLY A 7 0.09 55.23 47.66
C GLY A 7 0.30 54.47 46.36
N LEU A 8 1.55 54.49 45.87
CA LEU A 8 2.02 54.10 44.55
C LEU A 8 1.56 52.74 44.01
N ILE A 9 1.15 52.77 42.74
CA ILE A 9 1.21 51.65 41.80
C ILE A 9 2.70 51.41 41.49
N LEU A 10 3.25 50.27 41.94
CA LEU A 10 4.51 49.76 41.41
C LEU A 10 4.20 48.65 40.40
N ALA A 11 4.19 49.08 39.14
CA ALA A 11 4.35 48.20 37.99
C ALA A 11 5.72 47.51 38.10
N GLY A 12 5.69 46.19 38.33
CA GLY A 12 6.86 45.32 38.32
C GLY A 12 6.58 44.12 37.42
N ALA A 13 6.24 44.38 36.15
CA ALA A 13 6.30 43.38 35.11
C ALA A 13 7.76 42.98 34.92
N SER A 14 8.20 41.97 35.67
CA SER A 14 9.36 41.20 35.25
C SER A 14 8.94 40.44 34.01
N LEU A 15 9.32 40.99 32.86
CA LEU A 15 9.30 40.32 31.57
C LEU A 15 10.16 39.07 31.74
N GLY A 16 9.51 37.96 32.10
CA GLY A 16 10.06 36.65 31.92
C GLY A 16 10.32 36.51 30.43
N VAL A 17 11.60 36.59 30.06
CA VAL A 17 12.04 36.27 28.71
C VAL A 17 11.38 34.95 28.35
N PRO A 18 10.50 34.89 27.34
CA PRO A 18 10.04 33.59 26.87
C PRO A 18 11.31 32.91 26.37
N LEU A 19 11.71 31.85 27.05
CA LEU A 19 12.66 30.90 26.50
C LEU A 19 12.06 30.52 25.15
N VAL A 20 12.62 31.09 24.09
CA VAL A 20 12.32 30.73 22.71
C VAL A 20 12.73 29.27 22.60
N CYS A 21 11.77 28.39 22.82
CA CYS A 21 11.90 26.97 22.53
C CYS A 21 12.09 26.88 21.02
N ARG A 22 13.36 26.93 20.59
CA ARG A 22 13.78 26.72 19.21
C ARG A 22 13.18 25.41 18.73
N GLY A 23 12.26 25.51 17.76
CA GLY A 23 11.80 24.40 16.94
C GLY A 23 11.11 23.27 17.68
N LEU A 24 9.86 23.47 18.11
CA LEU A 24 8.96 22.33 18.25
C LEU A 24 8.68 21.77 16.85
N ARG A 25 9.45 20.77 16.42
CA ARG A 25 8.90 19.82 15.45
C ARG A 25 7.66 19.23 16.12
N LEU A 26 6.47 19.50 15.55
CA LEU A 26 5.19 19.00 16.07
C LEU A 26 5.10 17.46 16.02
N SER A 27 6.07 16.77 15.42
CA SER A 27 6.28 15.35 15.64
C SER A 27 7.00 15.14 16.97
N ALA A 28 6.26 14.68 17.98
CA ALA A 28 6.87 14.06 19.14
C ALA A 28 7.90 13.00 18.67
N PRO A 29 9.09 12.92 19.28
CA PRO A 29 10.02 11.86 18.93
C PRO A 29 9.31 10.52 19.15
N LEU A 30 9.27 9.68 18.10
CA LEU A 30 8.66 8.34 18.13
C LEU A 30 9.41 7.36 19.05
N GLU A 31 10.41 7.86 19.78
CA GLU A 31 11.40 7.10 20.51
C GLU A 31 11.27 7.42 21.99
N THR A 32 11.05 6.38 22.79
CA THR A 32 10.93 6.47 24.23
C THR A 32 12.15 5.83 24.89
N CYS A 33 12.93 6.65 25.60
CA CYS A 33 14.00 6.19 26.48
C CYS A 33 13.41 5.91 27.87
N ILE A 34 13.46 4.66 28.30
CA ILE A 34 13.04 4.25 29.64
C ILE A 34 14.24 4.42 30.57
N VAL A 35 14.08 5.23 31.60
CA VAL A 35 15.13 5.54 32.58
C VAL A 35 14.67 5.23 33.99
N GLU A 36 15.59 4.73 34.80
CA GLU A 36 15.40 4.58 36.24
C GLU A 36 16.15 5.67 37.00
N ARG A 37 15.62 6.11 38.15
CA ARG A 37 16.36 7.02 39.02
C ARG A 37 17.49 6.26 39.70
N TRP A 38 18.70 6.83 39.67
CA TRP A 38 19.87 6.23 40.33
C TRP A 38 19.67 6.10 41.85
N TRP A 39 18.95 7.05 42.45
CA TRP A 39 18.66 7.09 43.89
C TRP A 39 17.18 6.83 44.16
N LYS A 40 16.88 5.94 45.12
CA LYS A 40 15.52 5.66 45.57
C LYS A 40 14.88 6.90 46.20
N VAL A 41 13.68 7.26 45.74
CA VAL A 41 12.92 8.40 46.26
C VAL A 41 12.16 7.98 47.52
N PRO A 42 12.25 8.73 48.64
CA PRO A 42 11.55 8.38 49.86
C PRO A 42 10.03 8.46 49.65
N LEU A 43 9.33 7.45 50.17
CA LEU A 43 7.87 7.38 50.09
C LEU A 43 7.25 8.56 50.84
N SER A 44 6.25 9.18 50.21
CA SER A 44 5.43 10.20 50.84
C SER A 44 4.16 9.57 51.42
N LYS A 45 3.44 10.33 52.25
CA LYS A 45 2.17 9.86 52.81
C LYS A 45 1.19 9.53 51.68
N VAL A 46 0.29 8.57 51.91
CA VAL A 46 -0.75 8.19 50.93
C VAL A 46 -1.54 9.44 50.50
N GLY A 47 -1.74 9.58 49.19
CA GLY A 47 -2.40 10.75 48.59
C GLY A 47 -1.57 12.05 48.56
N ARG A 48 -0.30 12.02 48.99
CA ARG A 48 0.62 13.15 48.87
C ARG A 48 1.69 12.86 47.83
N GLU A 49 2.04 13.89 47.07
CA GLU A 49 3.09 13.82 46.05
C GLU A 49 4.48 13.52 46.65
N PRO A 50 5.34 12.80 45.92
CA PRO A 50 6.70 12.49 46.35
C PRO A 50 7.58 13.74 46.46
N ARG A 51 8.29 13.89 47.58
CA ARG A 51 9.20 15.03 47.82
C ARG A 51 10.53 14.91 47.05
N ILE A 52 10.53 15.26 45.76
CA ILE A 52 11.70 15.14 44.87
C ILE A 52 12.42 16.50 44.69
N LYS A 53 12.89 17.11 45.79
CA LYS A 53 13.55 18.43 45.74
C LYS A 53 15.06 18.35 45.47
N HIS A 54 15.73 17.33 46.03
CA HIS A 54 17.18 17.23 45.97
C HIS A 54 17.67 16.83 44.57
N ARG A 55 18.74 17.48 44.09
CA ARG A 55 19.30 17.26 42.74
C ARG A 55 19.70 15.81 42.47
N ARG A 56 20.13 15.06 43.50
CA ARG A 56 20.42 13.61 43.43
C ARG A 56 19.31 12.81 42.75
N TYR A 57 18.04 13.15 42.97
CA TYR A 57 16.91 12.41 42.40
C TYR A 57 16.59 12.74 40.94
N LYS A 58 17.31 13.71 40.36
CA LYS A 58 17.27 14.04 38.93
C LYS A 58 18.40 13.35 38.15
N VAL A 59 19.17 12.48 38.80
CA VAL A 59 20.17 11.62 38.17
C VAL A 59 19.49 10.33 37.74
N TYR A 60 19.57 10.01 36.45
CA TYR A 60 18.91 8.88 35.83
C TYR A 60 19.94 7.92 35.24
N ARG A 61 19.57 6.64 35.16
CA ARG A 61 20.27 5.59 34.44
C ARG A 61 19.39 5.13 33.29
N LEU A 62 19.96 5.01 32.10
CA LEU A 62 19.26 4.42 30.96
C LEU A 62 19.04 2.92 31.22
N VAL A 63 17.79 2.48 31.16
CA VAL A 63 17.41 1.07 31.31
C VAL A 63 17.24 0.47 29.93
N GLU A 64 16.41 1.09 29.10
CA GLU A 64 16.05 0.55 27.80
C GLU A 64 15.72 1.69 26.82
N ASP A 65 16.14 1.51 25.58
CA ASP A 65 15.82 2.43 24.49
C ASP A 65 14.89 1.73 23.50
N THR A 66 13.67 2.24 23.37
CA THR A 66 12.62 1.59 22.56
C THR A 66 12.96 1.63 21.07
N LYS A 67 13.83 2.55 20.62
CA LYS A 67 14.19 2.68 19.20
C LYS A 67 14.88 1.44 18.62
N HIS A 68 15.61 0.72 19.48
CA HIS A 68 16.40 -0.46 19.10
C HIS A 68 15.61 -1.76 19.23
N LYS A 69 14.39 -1.72 19.76
CA LYS A 69 13.54 -2.90 19.82
C LYS A 69 13.02 -3.26 18.43
N PRO A 70 12.85 -4.57 18.12
CA PRO A 70 12.19 -4.98 16.89
C PRO A 70 10.78 -4.40 16.84
N LYS A 71 10.42 -3.82 15.69
CA LYS A 71 9.12 -3.18 15.49
C LYS A 71 8.08 -4.24 15.15
N GLU A 72 7.08 -4.37 16.00
CA GLU A 72 5.93 -5.24 15.70
C GLU A 72 5.16 -4.76 14.46
N PRO A 73 4.62 -5.69 13.65
CA PRO A 73 3.74 -5.35 12.53
C PRO A 73 2.42 -4.75 13.02
N LEU A 74 1.71 -4.12 12.10
CA LEU A 74 0.40 -3.51 12.32
C LEU A 74 -0.66 -4.33 11.57
N GLU A 75 -1.68 -4.76 12.30
CA GLU A 75 -2.84 -5.44 11.74
C GLU A 75 -3.86 -4.43 11.21
N LEU A 76 -4.24 -4.58 9.93
CA LEU A 76 -5.21 -3.72 9.25
C LEU A 76 -6.16 -4.57 8.41
N ILE A 77 -7.37 -4.07 8.18
CA ILE A 77 -8.34 -4.66 7.25
C ILE A 77 -8.37 -3.82 5.98
N LEU A 78 -8.20 -4.44 4.83
CA LEU A 78 -8.19 -3.73 3.55
C LEU A 78 -9.62 -3.36 3.11
N THR A 79 -9.84 -2.11 2.77
CA THR A 79 -11.10 -1.62 2.19
C THR A 79 -11.08 -1.70 0.67
N GLN A 80 -9.91 -1.66 0.05
CA GLN A 80 -9.74 -1.76 -1.40
C GLN A 80 -8.71 -2.84 -1.71
N THR A 81 -8.77 -3.42 -2.89
CA THR A 81 -7.68 -4.28 -3.35
C THR A 81 -6.43 -3.44 -3.54
N VAL A 82 -5.32 -3.88 -2.95
CA VAL A 82 -4.03 -3.20 -3.02
C VAL A 82 -3.00 -4.15 -3.59
N ASP A 83 -2.27 -3.66 -4.59
CA ASP A 83 -1.20 -4.42 -5.24
C ASP A 83 -0.20 -4.94 -4.21
N ASP A 84 0.18 -6.21 -4.35
CA ASP A 84 1.14 -6.94 -3.51
C ASP A 84 0.74 -7.14 -2.03
N VAL A 85 -0.34 -6.52 -1.55
CA VAL A 85 -0.80 -6.66 -0.16
C VAL A 85 -1.97 -7.64 -0.02
N GLY A 86 -3.05 -7.46 -0.78
CA GLY A 86 -4.24 -8.32 -0.68
C GLY A 86 -5.50 -7.74 -1.29
N SER A 87 -6.61 -8.47 -1.14
CA SER A 87 -7.94 -8.10 -1.64
C SER A 87 -8.75 -7.34 -0.58
N ARG A 88 -9.81 -6.67 -1.02
CA ARG A 88 -10.77 -6.02 -0.11
C ARG A 88 -11.36 -7.05 0.86
N GLY A 89 -11.38 -6.69 2.15
CA GLY A 89 -11.90 -7.49 3.25
C GLY A 89 -10.83 -8.35 3.95
N ASP A 90 -9.62 -8.44 3.39
CA ASP A 90 -8.55 -9.23 3.99
C ASP A 90 -7.94 -8.53 5.22
N THR A 91 -7.63 -9.33 6.24
CA THR A 91 -6.87 -8.88 7.40
C THR A 91 -5.38 -9.14 7.16
N VAL A 92 -4.58 -8.08 7.14
CA VAL A 92 -3.16 -8.12 6.75
C VAL A 92 -2.25 -7.57 7.86
N LEU A 93 -1.08 -8.19 8.01
CA LEU A 93 -0.01 -7.75 8.91
C LEU A 93 1.05 -7.01 8.11
N VAL A 94 1.13 -5.68 8.27
CA VAL A 94 2.04 -4.82 7.49
C VAL A 94 2.99 -4.04 8.40
N PRO A 95 4.16 -3.59 7.92
CA PRO A 95 5.00 -2.68 8.69
C PRO A 95 4.27 -1.38 9.05
N LYS A 96 4.43 -0.91 10.29
CA LYS A 96 3.78 0.31 10.82
C LYS A 96 3.98 1.56 9.95
N SER A 97 5.14 1.72 9.33
CA SER A 97 5.42 2.86 8.43
C SER A 97 4.56 2.82 7.18
N PHE A 98 4.51 1.65 6.53
CA PHE A 98 3.72 1.41 5.32
C PHE A 98 2.22 1.54 5.59
N GLY A 99 1.74 0.90 6.67
CA GLY A 99 0.33 0.94 7.05
C GLY A 99 -0.18 2.36 7.30
N ARG A 100 0.57 3.19 8.05
CA ARG A 100 0.18 4.57 8.32
C ARG A 100 0.26 5.46 7.08
N SER A 101 1.40 5.45 6.39
CA SER A 101 1.67 6.39 5.30
C SER A 101 0.87 6.07 4.03
N ARG A 102 0.79 4.80 3.64
CA ARG A 102 0.21 4.41 2.34
C ARG A 102 -1.21 3.87 2.45
N LEU A 103 -1.53 3.09 3.47
CA LEU A 103 -2.86 2.47 3.57
C LEU A 103 -3.86 3.38 4.27
N LEU A 104 -3.57 3.80 5.50
CA LEU A 104 -4.48 4.60 6.32
C LEU A 104 -4.65 6.03 5.77
N ASN A 105 -3.56 6.72 5.43
CA ASN A 105 -3.66 8.07 4.86
C ASN A 105 -4.44 8.11 3.52
N GLN A 106 -4.40 7.04 2.74
CA GLN A 106 -5.14 6.93 1.46
C GLN A 106 -6.54 6.30 1.63
N ASN A 107 -6.98 6.01 2.87
CA ASN A 107 -8.23 5.33 3.19
C ASN A 107 -8.40 3.96 2.49
N LYS A 108 -7.28 3.28 2.20
CA LYS A 108 -7.26 1.94 1.57
C LYS A 108 -7.42 0.81 2.57
N ALA A 109 -7.24 1.10 3.86
CA ALA A 109 -7.41 0.16 4.94
C ALA A 109 -8.00 0.85 6.18
N VAL A 110 -8.52 0.04 7.08
CA VAL A 110 -9.07 0.45 8.37
C VAL A 110 -8.40 -0.37 9.49
N TYR A 111 -8.31 0.19 10.69
CA TYR A 111 -7.83 -0.55 11.86
C TYR A 111 -8.67 -1.80 12.13
N ALA A 112 -7.99 -2.89 12.50
CA ALA A 112 -8.59 -4.17 12.83
C ALA A 112 -9.25 -4.19 14.23
N SER A 113 -10.17 -3.24 14.49
CA SER A 113 -10.98 -3.22 15.71
C SER A 113 -11.99 -4.38 15.71
N PRO A 114 -12.45 -4.86 16.88
CA PRO A 114 -13.43 -5.95 16.94
C PRO A 114 -14.76 -5.58 16.28
N GLU A 115 -15.13 -4.30 16.27
CA GLU A 115 -16.31 -3.80 15.59
C GLU A 115 -16.14 -3.87 14.06
N ASN A 116 -15.01 -3.40 13.55
CA ASN A 116 -14.72 -3.44 12.11
C ASN A 116 -14.61 -4.88 11.60
N LYS A 117 -13.99 -5.78 12.37
CA LYS A 117 -13.93 -7.21 12.03
C LYS A 117 -15.32 -7.79 11.77
N LYS A 118 -16.28 -7.53 12.67
CA LYS A 118 -17.67 -7.99 12.50
C LYS A 118 -18.34 -7.43 11.25
N ILE A 119 -18.15 -6.14 10.96
CA ILE A 119 -18.72 -5.50 9.77
C ILE A 119 -18.21 -6.16 8.49
N PHE A 120 -16.90 -6.38 8.38
CA PHE A 120 -16.30 -7.01 7.20
C PHE A 120 -16.58 -8.52 7.12
N GLU A 121 -16.73 -9.22 8.25
CA GLU A 121 -17.18 -10.61 8.29
C GLU A 121 -18.61 -10.74 7.73
N GLU A 122 -19.54 -9.87 8.14
CA GLU A 122 -20.89 -9.84 7.58
C GLU A 122 -20.91 -9.47 6.10
N GLU A 123 -20.10 -8.48 5.69
CA GLU A 123 -19.94 -8.13 4.27
C GLU A 123 -19.46 -9.33 3.44
N ASN A 124 -18.46 -10.07 3.94
CA ASN A 124 -17.94 -11.27 3.29
C ASN A 124 -18.98 -12.39 3.24
N ARG A 125 -19.76 -12.59 4.31
CA ARG A 125 -20.88 -13.55 4.32
C ARG A 125 -21.92 -13.22 3.25
N LEU A 126 -22.35 -11.97 3.17
CA LEU A 126 -23.31 -11.51 2.16
C LEU A 126 -22.78 -11.68 0.72
N ARG A 127 -21.47 -11.53 0.52
CA ARG A 127 -20.81 -11.77 -0.77
C ARG A 127 -20.76 -13.25 -1.13
N GLN A 128 -20.49 -14.13 -0.17
CA GLN A 128 -20.52 -15.59 -0.38
C GLN A 128 -21.93 -16.09 -0.72
N GLU A 129 -22.96 -15.50 -0.09
CA GLU A 129 -24.37 -15.74 -0.41
C GLU A 129 -24.78 -15.20 -1.80
N GLY A 130 -23.91 -14.43 -2.48
CA GLY A 130 -24.19 -13.85 -3.79
C GLY A 130 -25.10 -12.62 -3.78
N LYS A 131 -25.43 -12.07 -2.60
CA LYS A 131 -26.22 -10.83 -2.47
C LYS A 131 -25.42 -9.59 -2.86
N LEU A 132 -24.10 -9.66 -2.76
CA LEU A 132 -23.16 -8.62 -3.18
C LEU A 132 -22.37 -9.07 -4.40
N PRO A 133 -21.90 -8.13 -5.24
CA PRO A 133 -21.06 -8.46 -6.38
C PRO A 133 -19.79 -9.16 -5.93
N ARG A 134 -19.40 -10.20 -6.68
CA ARG A 134 -18.12 -10.88 -6.51
C ARG A 134 -17.02 -9.89 -6.87
N LEU A 135 -16.03 -9.81 -5.99
CA LEU A 135 -14.83 -9.03 -6.24
C LEU A 135 -13.81 -9.92 -6.94
N GLN A 136 -12.98 -9.32 -7.78
CA GLN A 136 -11.82 -10.02 -8.31
C GLN A 136 -10.89 -10.46 -7.18
N THR A 137 -10.25 -11.59 -7.41
CA THR A 137 -9.12 -12.00 -6.59
C THR A 137 -7.94 -11.06 -6.85
N HIS A 138 -7.10 -10.85 -5.84
CA HIS A 138 -5.86 -10.09 -5.95
C HIS A 138 -5.02 -10.47 -7.17
N THR A 139 -4.82 -11.77 -7.40
CA THR A 139 -4.12 -12.29 -8.60
C THR A 139 -4.85 -11.93 -9.89
N GLY A 140 -6.19 -11.98 -9.88
CA GLY A 140 -7.02 -11.62 -11.03
C GLY A 140 -6.84 -10.15 -11.42
N GLU A 141 -6.90 -9.23 -10.46
CA GLU A 141 -6.68 -7.80 -10.72
C GLU A 141 -5.27 -7.52 -11.26
N LYS A 142 -4.24 -8.21 -10.73
CA LYS A 142 -2.88 -8.13 -11.25
C LYS A 142 -2.81 -8.60 -12.70
N THR A 143 -3.42 -9.74 -13.02
CA THR A 143 -3.49 -10.27 -14.38
C THR A 143 -4.20 -9.30 -15.31
N VAL A 144 -5.35 -8.73 -14.90
CA VAL A 144 -6.08 -7.71 -15.67
C VAL A 144 -5.18 -6.51 -15.97
N ARG A 145 -4.46 -6.00 -14.96
CA ARG A 145 -3.56 -4.86 -15.14
C ARG A 145 -2.37 -5.20 -16.05
N PHE A 146 -1.85 -6.42 -15.95
CA PHE A 146 -0.80 -6.91 -16.84
C PHE A 146 -1.29 -6.98 -18.28
N LEU A 147 -2.42 -7.65 -18.53
CA LEU A 147 -3.02 -7.80 -19.86
C LEU A 147 -3.33 -6.46 -20.53
N ARG A 148 -3.76 -5.44 -19.78
CA ARG A 148 -3.99 -4.07 -20.31
C ARG A 148 -2.74 -3.39 -20.84
N LYS A 149 -1.55 -3.77 -20.36
CA LYS A 149 -0.27 -3.20 -20.79
C LYS A 149 0.40 -4.02 -21.88
N CYS A 150 -0.03 -5.26 -22.09
CA CYS A 150 0.60 -6.17 -23.02
C CYS A 150 0.04 -6.02 -24.43
N THR A 151 0.90 -6.31 -25.40
CA THR A 151 0.53 -6.52 -26.80
C THR A 151 0.90 -7.95 -27.17
N LEU A 152 0.07 -8.60 -27.99
CA LEU A 152 0.30 -9.98 -28.42
C LEU A 152 0.73 -10.00 -29.87
N GLU A 153 1.91 -10.55 -30.15
CA GLU A 153 2.38 -10.82 -31.51
C GLU A 153 2.15 -12.30 -31.86
N VAL A 154 1.38 -12.57 -32.90
CA VAL A 154 1.18 -13.92 -33.43
C VAL A 154 1.96 -14.06 -34.72
N GLY A 155 3.02 -14.86 -34.67
CA GLY A 155 3.79 -15.24 -35.85
C GLY A 155 3.13 -16.40 -36.57
N VAL A 156 2.76 -16.20 -37.82
CA VAL A 156 2.17 -17.23 -38.68
C VAL A 156 3.20 -17.74 -39.67
N ASN A 157 3.15 -19.04 -40.00
CA ASN A 157 4.00 -19.64 -41.03
C ASN A 157 3.56 -19.17 -42.43
N ASP A 158 4.46 -19.24 -43.41
CA ASP A 158 4.19 -18.89 -44.83
C ASP A 158 3.28 -19.93 -45.53
N CYS A 159 2.11 -20.17 -44.98
CA CYS A 159 1.03 -20.89 -45.64
C CYS A 159 0.11 -19.87 -46.33
N GLU A 160 -0.31 -20.16 -47.57
CA GLU A 160 -1.20 -19.27 -48.34
C GLU A 160 -2.57 -19.08 -47.70
N GLN A 161 -2.99 -20.03 -46.84
CA GLN A 161 -4.25 -19.99 -46.10
C GLN A 161 -3.96 -20.39 -44.65
N PHE A 162 -4.25 -19.50 -43.72
CA PHE A 162 -4.22 -19.78 -42.29
C PHE A 162 -5.47 -19.19 -41.65
N GLU A 163 -5.99 -19.84 -40.62
CA GLU A 163 -7.08 -19.31 -39.80
C GLU A 163 -6.62 -19.22 -38.36
N LEU A 164 -6.78 -18.06 -37.76
CA LEU A 164 -6.40 -17.86 -36.37
C LEU A 164 -7.47 -18.43 -35.43
N THR A 165 -7.21 -19.62 -34.88
CA THR A 165 -8.07 -20.24 -33.87
C THR A 165 -7.71 -19.79 -32.46
N HIS A 166 -8.69 -19.88 -31.55
CA HIS A 166 -8.52 -19.58 -30.12
C HIS A 166 -7.35 -20.35 -29.49
N GLU A 167 -7.12 -21.61 -29.91
CA GLU A 167 -6.03 -22.44 -29.42
C GLU A 167 -4.64 -21.94 -29.83
N ILE A 168 -4.51 -21.41 -31.05
CA ILE A 168 -3.27 -20.80 -31.53
C ILE A 168 -2.97 -19.57 -30.64
N VAL A 169 -3.95 -18.68 -30.49
CA VAL A 169 -3.81 -17.46 -29.69
C VAL A 169 -3.44 -17.78 -28.23
N ALA A 170 -4.11 -18.75 -27.61
CA ALA A 170 -3.80 -19.22 -26.26
C ALA A 170 -2.35 -19.72 -26.13
N ARG A 171 -1.84 -20.46 -27.10
CA ARG A 171 -0.43 -20.90 -27.11
C ARG A 171 0.54 -19.73 -27.22
N HIS A 172 0.21 -18.70 -28.01
CA HIS A 172 1.04 -17.51 -28.13
C HIS A 172 1.04 -16.66 -26.85
N PHE A 173 -0.07 -16.58 -26.11
CA PHE A 173 -0.09 -15.98 -24.77
C PHE A 173 0.91 -16.65 -23.83
N LEU A 174 0.95 -17.99 -23.82
CA LEU A 174 1.89 -18.73 -22.99
C LEU A 174 3.34 -18.51 -23.43
N ARG A 175 3.61 -18.59 -24.75
CA ARG A 175 4.97 -18.50 -25.28
C ARG A 175 5.59 -17.11 -25.14
N ASN A 176 4.81 -16.08 -25.46
CA ASN A 176 5.33 -14.71 -25.56
C ASN A 176 5.16 -13.95 -24.24
N LEU A 177 4.01 -14.07 -23.59
CA LEU A 177 3.66 -13.32 -22.38
C LEU A 177 3.80 -14.15 -21.08
N GLY A 178 3.95 -15.48 -21.18
CA GLY A 178 4.06 -16.35 -20.00
C GLY A 178 2.74 -16.54 -19.25
N VAL A 179 1.60 -16.16 -19.85
CA VAL A 179 0.27 -16.26 -19.23
C VAL A 179 -0.45 -17.47 -19.77
N VAL A 180 -0.92 -18.34 -18.88
CA VAL A 180 -1.76 -19.48 -19.24
C VAL A 180 -3.19 -18.98 -19.44
N VAL A 181 -3.68 -19.04 -20.67
CA VAL A 181 -5.06 -18.67 -21.01
C VAL A 181 -5.76 -19.87 -21.62
N LEU A 182 -7.02 -20.10 -21.22
CA LEU A 182 -7.84 -21.18 -21.75
C LEU A 182 -8.58 -20.71 -23.02
N PRO A 183 -8.77 -21.57 -24.04
CA PRO A 183 -9.40 -21.16 -25.30
C PRO A 183 -10.83 -20.61 -25.14
N HIS A 184 -11.61 -21.14 -24.21
CA HIS A 184 -13.01 -20.70 -23.97
C HIS A 184 -13.11 -19.32 -23.31
N THR A 185 -12.02 -18.84 -22.72
CA THR A 185 -11.93 -17.54 -22.06
C THR A 185 -11.60 -16.42 -23.05
N LEU A 186 -11.10 -16.79 -24.23
CA LEU A 186 -10.75 -15.89 -25.31
C LEU A 186 -11.97 -15.67 -26.21
N LYS A 187 -12.16 -14.42 -26.62
CA LYS A 187 -13.08 -14.07 -27.72
C LYS A 187 -12.30 -13.33 -28.79
N LEU A 188 -12.34 -13.87 -29.99
CA LEU A 188 -11.84 -13.23 -31.20
C LEU A 188 -12.96 -12.40 -31.85
N PRO A 189 -12.64 -11.46 -32.75
CA PRO A 189 -13.65 -10.81 -33.57
C PRO A 189 -14.49 -11.86 -34.32
N ASP A 190 -15.74 -11.50 -34.63
CA ASP A 190 -16.69 -12.41 -35.30
C ASP A 190 -16.21 -12.84 -36.69
N GLU A 191 -15.37 -12.02 -37.35
CA GLU A 191 -14.76 -12.33 -38.63
C GLU A 191 -13.49 -13.19 -38.44
N PRO A 192 -13.34 -14.29 -39.20
CA PRO A 192 -12.15 -15.13 -39.13
C PRO A 192 -10.92 -14.35 -39.60
N ILE A 193 -9.87 -14.37 -38.79
CA ILE A 193 -8.62 -13.68 -39.10
C ILE A 193 -7.76 -14.58 -40.02
N THR A 194 -7.78 -14.24 -41.31
CA THR A 194 -7.00 -14.90 -42.37
C THR A 194 -5.90 -13.99 -42.94
N GLU A 195 -5.97 -12.69 -42.64
CA GLU A 195 -5.04 -11.69 -43.14
C GLU A 195 -4.05 -11.26 -42.05
N LEU A 196 -2.91 -10.72 -42.49
CA LEU A 196 -1.94 -10.08 -41.60
C LEU A 196 -2.43 -8.68 -41.26
N GLY A 197 -2.31 -8.30 -40.00
CA GLY A 197 -2.80 -6.99 -39.58
C GLY A 197 -2.87 -6.83 -38.06
N GLU A 198 -3.49 -5.73 -37.66
CA GLU A 198 -3.76 -5.41 -36.27
C GLU A 198 -5.22 -5.72 -35.95
N TYR A 199 -5.40 -6.53 -34.92
CA TYR A 199 -6.67 -7.01 -34.43
C TYR A 199 -6.72 -6.83 -32.91
N TRP A 200 -7.84 -7.23 -32.32
CA TRP A 200 -8.05 -7.19 -30.87
C TRP A 200 -8.53 -8.57 -30.44
N CYS A 201 -8.08 -9.03 -29.28
CA CYS A 201 -8.58 -10.23 -28.63
C CYS A 201 -9.14 -9.85 -27.27
N GLU A 202 -10.37 -10.27 -26.97
CA GLU A 202 -10.95 -10.07 -25.64
C GLU A 202 -10.62 -11.28 -24.74
N VAL A 203 -10.08 -11.01 -23.56
CA VAL A 203 -9.72 -12.01 -22.56
C VAL A 203 -10.54 -11.76 -21.30
N THR A 204 -11.34 -12.74 -20.87
CA THR A 204 -12.16 -12.59 -19.66
C THR A 204 -11.47 -13.20 -18.43
N VAL A 205 -11.12 -12.42 -17.42
CA VAL A 205 -10.51 -12.92 -16.18
C VAL A 205 -11.58 -13.24 -15.15
N ASN A 206 -11.62 -14.51 -14.71
CA ASN A 206 -12.53 -15.05 -13.69
C ASN A 206 -14.04 -14.82 -13.98
N ASP A 207 -14.43 -14.75 -15.25
CA ASP A 207 -15.80 -14.43 -15.69
C ASP A 207 -16.35 -13.08 -15.18
N LEU A 208 -15.47 -12.18 -14.76
CA LEU A 208 -15.84 -10.88 -14.20
C LEU A 208 -15.34 -9.73 -15.09
N ASP A 209 -14.04 -9.66 -15.34
CA ASP A 209 -13.44 -8.56 -16.11
C ASP A 209 -13.05 -9.02 -17.50
N THR A 210 -13.53 -8.32 -18.52
CA THR A 210 -13.09 -8.55 -19.90
C THR A 210 -12.08 -7.46 -20.31
N VAL A 211 -10.91 -7.89 -20.78
CA VAL A 211 -9.80 -7.04 -21.19
C VAL A 211 -9.58 -7.18 -22.69
N ARG A 212 -9.52 -6.06 -23.40
CA ARG A 212 -9.12 -6.03 -24.82
C ARG A 212 -7.61 -5.96 -24.92
N VAL A 213 -7.01 -6.99 -25.50
CA VAL A 213 -5.56 -7.08 -25.76
C VAL A 213 -5.34 -6.85 -27.26
N PRO A 214 -4.49 -5.89 -27.65
CA PRO A 214 -4.14 -5.70 -29.06
C PRO A 214 -3.31 -6.89 -29.56
N LEU A 215 -3.65 -7.35 -30.76
CA LEU A 215 -3.14 -8.54 -31.40
C LEU A 215 -2.54 -8.14 -32.75
N SER A 216 -1.24 -8.34 -32.94
CA SER A 216 -0.57 -8.13 -34.23
C SER A 216 -0.25 -9.47 -34.87
N VAL A 217 -0.78 -9.71 -36.06
CA VAL A 217 -0.54 -10.93 -36.85
C VAL A 217 0.55 -10.63 -37.86
N VAL A 218 1.72 -11.26 -37.68
CA VAL A 218 2.92 -11.03 -38.48
C VAL A 218 3.38 -12.30 -39.18
N ARG A 219 3.94 -12.15 -40.38
CA ARG A 219 4.66 -13.24 -41.05
C ARG A 219 5.88 -13.60 -40.24
N PHE A 220 6.02 -14.87 -39.91
CA PHE A 220 7.19 -15.48 -39.29
C PHE A 220 7.83 -14.59 -38.21
N ALA A 221 7.26 -14.63 -37.00
CA ALA A 221 7.93 -14.02 -35.86
C ALA A 221 9.20 -14.84 -35.55
N GLU A 222 10.36 -14.35 -35.97
CA GLU A 222 11.63 -14.84 -35.42
C GLU A 222 11.52 -14.84 -33.90
N PRO A 223 11.91 -15.93 -33.20
CA PRO A 223 11.93 -15.92 -31.76
C PRO A 223 12.86 -14.79 -31.32
N LYS A 224 12.29 -13.73 -30.76
CA LYS A 224 13.03 -12.57 -30.25
C LYS A 224 14.16 -13.09 -29.36
N PRO A 225 15.44 -12.78 -29.68
CA PRO A 225 16.57 -13.32 -28.94
C PRO A 225 16.47 -12.94 -27.47
N GLU A 226 17.01 -13.78 -26.58
CA GLU A 226 16.89 -13.58 -25.13
C GLU A 226 17.41 -12.20 -24.70
N SER A 227 18.44 -11.70 -25.38
CA SER A 227 18.98 -10.34 -25.21
C SER A 227 17.95 -9.23 -25.47
N TYR A 228 17.12 -9.36 -26.51
CA TYR A 228 16.05 -8.41 -26.82
C TYR A 228 14.95 -8.45 -25.76
N ARG A 229 14.61 -9.65 -25.24
CA ARG A 229 13.62 -9.80 -24.15
C ARG A 229 14.11 -9.11 -22.87
N VAL A 230 15.40 -9.26 -22.55
CA VAL A 230 16.04 -8.58 -21.41
C VAL A 230 16.10 -7.06 -21.62
N TRP A 231 16.33 -6.59 -22.85
CA TRP A 231 16.34 -5.16 -23.18
C TRP A 231 14.96 -4.51 -23.01
N LEU A 232 13.89 -5.14 -23.50
CA LEU A 232 12.51 -4.67 -23.30
C LEU A 232 12.03 -4.73 -21.83
N ALA A 233 12.57 -5.65 -21.03
CA ALA A 233 12.20 -5.81 -19.63
C ALA A 233 12.83 -4.77 -18.70
N GLN A 234 13.77 -3.95 -19.21
CA GLN A 234 14.26 -2.79 -18.47
C GLN A 234 13.07 -1.84 -18.25
N PRO A 235 12.71 -1.53 -16.99
CA PRO A 235 11.71 -0.52 -16.72
C PRO A 235 12.18 0.78 -17.39
N GLU A 236 11.32 1.42 -18.20
CA GLU A 236 11.58 2.80 -18.59
C GLU A 236 11.83 3.60 -17.31
N ASP A 237 12.99 4.26 -17.23
CA ASP A 237 13.42 5.04 -16.08
C ASP A 237 12.28 5.93 -15.61
N ALA A 238 11.65 5.56 -14.50
CA ALA A 238 10.58 6.35 -13.92
C ALA A 238 11.14 7.76 -13.66
N PRO A 239 10.47 8.84 -14.10
CA PRO A 239 10.96 10.18 -13.84
C PRO A 239 11.13 10.33 -12.32
N GLN A 240 12.37 10.63 -11.93
CA GLN A 240 12.77 10.82 -10.54
C GLN A 240 11.99 12.01 -9.95
N GLN A 241 10.79 11.78 -9.43
CA GLN A 241 10.10 12.75 -8.60
C GLN A 241 10.73 12.74 -7.20
N TYR A 242 11.84 13.47 -7.07
CA TYR A 242 12.36 13.92 -5.79
C TYR A 242 11.56 15.13 -5.31
N HIS A 243 10.76 14.96 -4.25
CA HIS A 243 10.37 16.02 -3.33
C HIS A 243 10.25 15.46 -1.91
#